data_AF-A0A9X7U2P1-F1
#
_entry.id   AF-A0A9X7U2P1-F1
#
_cell.length_a   1.000
_cell.length_b   1.000
_cell.length_c   1.000
_cell.angle_alpha   90.00
_cell.angle_beta   90.00
_cell.angle_gamma   90.00
#
_symmetry.space_group_name_H-M   'P 1'
#
loop_
_entity.id
_entity.type
_entity.pdbx_description
1 polymer ?
#
loop_
_entity_poly.entity_id
_entity_poly.type
_entity_poly.pdbx_seq_one_letter_code
_entity_poly.pdbx_strand_id
1 'polypeptide(L)'
;MQNRLREVRNKTNLTLSSYSRMIGIPNNTLSQYETGKREPKLKTWEKLAKFWKVSVPYLQGYVDEYIDIHDLNEYEQDAYERITDMLNEDYPDGSISQSKIGKLLIDASFDEE
;
A
#
# COMPACT_ATOMS: atom_id res chain seq x y z
N MET A 1 -2.54 -12.62 11.12
CA MET A 1 -2.16 -11.79 9.96
C MET A 1 -0.86 -11.08 10.29
N GLN A 2 0.06 -11.02 9.35
CA GLN A 2 1.35 -10.35 9.53
C GLN A 2 1.19 -8.89 9.07
N ASN A 3 1.57 -7.93 9.92
CA ASN A 3 1.53 -6.52 9.55
C ASN A 3 2.62 -6.18 8.51
N ARG A 4 2.55 -4.99 7.91
CA ARG A 4 3.49 -4.53 6.86
C ARG A 4 4.67 -3.72 7.38
N LEU A 5 4.89 -3.64 8.69
CA LEU A 5 5.94 -2.78 9.27
C LEU A 5 7.33 -3.12 8.70
N ARG A 6 7.64 -4.43 8.60
CA ARG A 6 8.91 -4.89 8.05
C ARG A 6 9.03 -4.58 6.55
N GLU A 7 7.92 -4.72 5.82
CA GLU A 7 7.83 -4.46 4.39
C GLU A 7 8.11 -2.99 4.09
N VAL A 8 7.35 -2.06 4.69
CA VAL A 8 7.53 -0.62 4.47
C VAL A 8 8.89 -0.13 4.94
N ARG A 9 9.48 -0.77 5.97
CA ARG A 9 10.85 -0.49 6.40
C ARG A 9 11.86 -0.92 5.35
N ASN A 10 11.71 -2.13 4.80
CA ASN A 10 12.62 -2.71 3.81
C ASN A 10 12.53 -2.02 2.43
N LYS A 11 11.45 -1.29 2.13
CA LYS A 11 11.36 -0.42 0.93
C LYS A 11 12.41 0.71 0.94
N THR A 12 13.18 0.89 2.02
CA THR A 12 14.29 1.85 2.08
C THR A 12 15.61 1.19 2.42
N ASN A 13 16.72 1.84 2.07
CA ASN A 13 18.08 1.39 2.41
C ASN A 13 18.49 1.64 3.89
N LEU A 14 17.53 1.75 4.81
CA LEU A 14 17.77 2.09 6.21
C LEU A 14 17.59 0.91 7.14
N THR A 15 18.50 0.80 8.12
CA THR A 15 18.46 -0.27 9.12
C THR A 15 17.35 -0.08 10.15
N LEU A 16 16.94 -1.16 10.81
CA LEU A 16 16.01 -1.12 11.96
C LEU A 16 16.48 -0.15 13.06
N SER A 17 17.79 -0.08 13.31
CA SER A 17 18.40 0.84 14.27
C SER A 17 18.22 2.31 13.86
N SER A 18 18.36 2.60 12.56
CA SER A 18 18.15 3.95 12.02
C SER A 18 16.69 4.38 12.23
N TYR A 19 15.74 3.50 11.89
CA TYR A 19 14.31 3.77 12.07
C TYR A 19 13.90 3.89 13.53
N SER A 20 14.43 3.04 14.39
CA SER A 20 14.23 3.14 15.84
C SER A 20 14.56 4.54 16.36
N ARG A 21 15.66 5.13 15.89
CA ARG A 21 16.07 6.49 16.24
C ARG A 21 15.16 7.56 15.63
N MET A 22 14.82 7.45 14.35
CA MET A 22 13.98 8.42 13.65
C MET A 22 12.54 8.46 14.19
N ILE A 23 11.95 7.29 14.45
CA ILE A 23 10.59 7.17 14.97
C ILE A 23 10.58 7.43 16.49
N GLY A 24 11.70 7.27 17.19
CA GLY A 24 11.77 7.34 18.64
C GLY A 24 11.05 6.16 19.31
N ILE A 25 11.23 4.96 18.77
CA ILE A 25 10.75 3.69 19.35
C ILE A 25 11.97 2.81 19.58
N PRO A 26 12.17 2.20 20.77
CA PRO A 26 13.32 1.33 21.01
C PRO A 26 13.42 0.19 20.00
N ASN A 27 14.63 -0.14 19.56
CA ASN A 27 14.87 -1.11 18.49
C ASN A 27 14.23 -2.48 18.78
N ASN A 28 14.40 -3.00 19.99
CA ASN A 28 13.76 -4.25 20.42
C ASN A 28 12.22 -4.17 20.33
N THR A 29 11.63 -3.04 20.73
CA THR A 29 10.18 -2.82 20.63
C THR A 29 9.71 -2.81 19.18
N LEU A 30 10.42 -2.09 18.30
CA LEU A 30 10.10 -2.03 16.87
C LEU A 30 10.24 -3.42 16.20
N SER A 31 11.28 -4.17 16.57
CA SER A 31 11.48 -5.56 16.13
C SER A 31 10.31 -6.48 16.54
N GLN A 32 9.83 -6.35 17.79
CA GLN A 32 8.69 -7.12 18.27
C GLN A 32 7.39 -6.76 17.54
N TYR A 33 7.23 -5.49 17.15
CA TYR A 33 6.11 -5.07 16.31
C TYR A 33 6.19 -5.66 14.91
N GLU A 34 7.34 -5.57 14.24
CA GLU A 34 7.57 -6.14 12.89
C GLU A 34 7.37 -7.66 12.84
N THR A 35 7.70 -8.35 13.93
CA THR A 35 7.57 -9.81 14.01
C THR A 35 6.21 -10.27 14.56
N GLY A 36 5.33 -9.34 14.92
CA GLY A 36 4.02 -9.65 15.51
C GLY A 36 4.09 -10.22 16.93
N LYS A 37 5.28 -10.26 17.56
CA LYS A 37 5.46 -10.70 18.96
C LYS A 37 4.80 -9.74 19.95
N ARG A 38 4.62 -8.49 19.54
CA ARG A 38 3.91 -7.47 20.30
C ARG A 38 3.05 -6.66 19.35
N GLU A 39 1.82 -6.39 19.76
CA GLU A 39 0.92 -5.53 19.01
C GLU A 39 1.11 -4.05 19.43
N PRO A 40 1.32 -3.13 18.47
CA PRO A 40 1.30 -1.69 18.75
C PRO A 40 -0.07 -1.25 19.27
N LYS A 41 -0.09 -0.26 20.18
CA LYS A 41 -1.34 0.43 20.53
C LYS A 41 -1.78 1.32 19.37
N LEU A 42 -3.06 1.68 19.31
CA LEU A 42 -3.60 2.56 18.25
C LEU A 42 -2.77 3.84 18.03
N LYS A 43 -2.42 4.57 19.10
CA LYS A 43 -1.54 5.75 18.99
C LYS A 43 -0.17 5.47 18.35
N THR A 44 0.36 4.27 18.57
CA THR A 44 1.61 3.83 17.95
C THR A 44 1.39 3.47 16.49
N TRP A 45 0.28 2.81 16.15
CA TRP A 45 -0.12 2.57 14.76
C TRP A 45 -0.26 3.87 13.97
N GLU A 46 -0.97 4.86 14.50
CA GLU A 46 -1.13 6.19 13.88
C GLU A 46 0.21 6.88 13.66
N LYS A 47 1.10 6.84 14.67
CA LYS A 47 2.45 7.41 14.58
C LYS A 47 3.28 6.75 13.47
N LEU A 48 3.24 5.42 13.40
CA LEU A 48 3.95 4.62 12.42
C LEU A 48 3.42 4.88 11.00
N ALA A 49 2.10 4.84 10.83
CA ALA A 49 1.41 5.13 9.57
C ALA A 49 1.74 6.53 9.05
N LYS A 50 1.68 7.54 9.92
CA LYS A 50 2.07 8.93 9.58
C LYS A 50 3.53 9.03 9.16
N PHE A 51 4.43 8.30 9.82
CA PHE A 51 5.86 8.35 9.52
C PHE A 51 6.17 7.78 8.12
N TRP A 52 5.53 6.67 7.73
CA TRP A 52 5.66 6.09 6.39
C TRP A 52 4.68 6.67 5.35
N LYS A 53 3.85 7.65 5.73
CA LYS A 53 2.83 8.28 4.88
C LYS A 53 1.85 7.30 4.25
N VAL A 54 1.42 6.30 5.02
CA VAL A 54 0.44 5.30 4.60
C VAL A 54 -0.75 5.28 5.56
N SER A 55 -1.83 4.58 5.21
CA SER A 55 -2.97 4.40 6.11
C SER A 55 -2.67 3.37 7.20
N VAL A 56 -3.32 3.51 8.37
CA VAL A 56 -3.22 2.51 9.45
C VAL A 56 -3.70 1.11 8.99
N PRO A 57 -4.85 0.97 8.30
CA PRO A 57 -5.30 -0.33 7.80
C PRO A 57 -4.29 -1.00 6.86
N TYR A 58 -3.64 -0.24 5.98
CA TYR A 58 -2.58 -0.77 5.11
C TYR A 58 -1.41 -1.29 5.92
N LEU A 59 -0.92 -0.48 6.87
CA LEU A 59 0.22 -0.84 7.68
C LEU A 59 -0.03 -2.06 8.58
N GLN A 60 -1.28 -2.23 9.03
CA GLN A 60 -1.74 -3.41 9.75
C GLN A 60 -1.92 -4.66 8.87
N GLY A 61 -1.89 -4.50 7.54
CA GLY A 61 -2.09 -5.59 6.58
C GLY A 61 -3.56 -5.94 6.35
N TYR A 62 -4.50 -5.04 6.66
CA TYR A 62 -5.93 -5.25 6.39
C TYR A 62 -6.35 -4.87 4.97
N VAL A 63 -5.58 -4.02 4.29
CA VAL A 63 -5.79 -3.60 2.90
C VAL A 63 -4.45 -3.54 2.15
N ASP A 64 -4.48 -3.72 0.83
CA ASP A 64 -3.37 -3.38 -0.07
C ASP A 64 -3.33 -1.86 -0.33
N GLU A 65 -2.21 -1.34 -0.83
CA GLU A 65 -1.95 0.11 -0.99
C GLU A 65 -3.05 0.74 -1.86
N TYR A 66 -3.67 1.81 -1.37
CA TYR A 66 -4.69 2.55 -2.14
C TYR A 66 -3.93 3.51 -3.06
N ILE A 67 -3.97 3.25 -4.36
CA ILE A 67 -3.51 4.21 -5.37
C ILE A 67 -4.62 5.25 -5.50
N ASP A 68 -4.30 6.51 -5.20
CA ASP A 68 -5.18 7.63 -5.48
C ASP A 68 -4.91 8.14 -6.90
N ILE A 69 -5.92 8.74 -7.55
CA ILE A 69 -5.73 9.46 -8.83
C ILE A 69 -4.66 10.55 -8.69
N HIS A 70 -4.46 11.08 -7.48
CA HIS A 70 -3.43 12.06 -7.17
C HIS A 70 -1.99 11.49 -7.14
N ASP A 71 -1.82 10.17 -7.10
CA ASP A 71 -0.52 9.51 -7.24
C ASP A 71 -0.11 9.34 -8.71
N LEU A 72 -1.06 9.55 -9.64
CA LEU A 72 -0.85 9.39 -11.08
C LEU A 72 -0.25 10.67 -11.68
N ASN A 73 0.69 10.51 -12.61
CA ASN A 73 1.13 11.59 -13.49
C ASN A 73 0.06 11.90 -14.58
N GLU A 74 0.24 12.98 -15.32
CA GLU A 74 -0.74 13.44 -16.32
C GLU A 74 -1.13 12.36 -17.36
N TYR A 75 -0.17 11.56 -17.82
CA TYR A 75 -0.43 10.48 -18.78
C TYR A 75 -1.15 9.29 -18.14
N GLU A 76 -0.81 8.97 -16.90
CA GLU A 76 -1.48 7.92 -16.14
C GLU A 76 -2.93 8.29 -15.81
N GLN A 77 -3.18 9.57 -15.52
CA GLN A 77 -4.54 10.10 -15.34
C GLN A 77 -5.36 10.03 -16.63
N ASP A 78 -4.81 10.51 -17.76
CA ASP A 78 -5.49 10.42 -19.07
C ASP A 78 -5.81 8.95 -19.44
N ALA A 79 -4.87 8.04 -19.21
CA ALA A 79 -5.10 6.61 -19.46
C ALA A 79 -6.21 6.04 -18.56
N TYR A 80 -6.19 6.38 -17.26
CA TYR A 80 -7.22 5.95 -16.31
C TYR A 80 -8.61 6.46 -16.70
N GLU A 81 -8.73 7.75 -17.04
CA GLU A 81 -9.99 8.37 -17.46
C GLU A 81 -10.52 7.71 -18.73
N ARG A 82 -9.69 7.58 -19.77
CA ARG A 82 -10.11 6.94 -21.04
C ARG A 82 -10.58 5.51 -20.87
N ILE A 83 -9.85 4.71 -20.09
CA ILE A 83 -10.22 3.31 -19.83
C ILE A 83 -11.54 3.27 -19.07
N THR A 84 -11.70 4.14 -18.07
CA THR A 84 -12.92 4.19 -17.25
C THR A 84 -14.13 4.62 -18.07
N ASP A 85 -13.99 5.66 -18.90
CA ASP A 85 -15.04 6.15 -19.80
C ASP A 85 -15.47 5.07 -20.79
N MET A 86 -14.51 4.42 -21.46
CA MET A 86 -14.79 3.30 -22.37
C MET A 86 -15.57 2.18 -21.67
N LEU A 87 -15.18 1.80 -20.45
CA LEU A 87 -15.88 0.76 -19.69
C LEU A 87 -17.31 1.17 -19.30
N ASN A 88 -17.55 2.45 -19.00
CA ASN A 88 -18.86 2.96 -18.62
C ASN A 88 -19.81 3.14 -19.83
N GLU A 89 -19.27 3.45 -21.01
CA GLU A 89 -20.05 3.59 -22.24
C GLU A 89 -20.49 2.21 -22.80
N ASP A 90 -19.58 1.24 -22.81
CA ASP A 90 -19.82 -0.05 -23.47
C ASP A 90 -20.54 -1.07 -22.58
N TYR A 91 -20.48 -0.92 -21.25
CA TYR A 91 -20.99 -1.90 -20.30
C TYR A 91 -21.94 -1.28 -19.27
N PRO A 92 -23.16 -1.81 -19.10
CA PRO A 92 -24.07 -1.34 -18.07
C PRO A 92 -23.47 -1.42 -16.66
N ASP A 93 -23.87 -0.51 -15.78
CA ASP A 93 -23.46 -0.48 -14.37
C ASP A 93 -23.61 -1.85 -13.70
N GLY A 94 -22.51 -2.33 -13.11
CA GLY A 94 -22.46 -3.61 -12.39
C GLY A 94 -22.42 -4.86 -13.27
N SER A 95 -22.42 -4.75 -14.60
CA SER A 95 -22.32 -5.90 -15.51
C SER A 95 -20.90 -6.50 -15.56
N ILE A 96 -19.88 -5.73 -15.17
CA ILE A 96 -18.48 -6.14 -15.14
C ILE A 96 -17.86 -5.91 -13.76
N SER A 97 -16.81 -6.69 -13.45
CA SER A 97 -16.00 -6.51 -12.24
C SER A 97 -14.69 -5.83 -12.59
N GLN A 98 -14.66 -4.50 -12.48
CA GLN A 98 -13.48 -3.67 -12.74
C GLN A 98 -12.26 -4.13 -11.92
N SER A 99 -12.46 -4.61 -10.68
CA SER A 99 -11.37 -5.15 -9.85
C SER A 99 -10.75 -6.44 -10.40
N LYS A 100 -11.56 -7.34 -10.97
CA LYS A 100 -11.03 -8.55 -11.63
C LYS A 100 -10.28 -8.21 -12.92
N ILE A 101 -10.82 -7.28 -13.71
CA ILE A 101 -10.19 -6.80 -14.95
C ILE A 101 -8.86 -6.13 -14.63
N GLY A 102 -8.85 -5.19 -13.68
CA GLY A 102 -7.63 -4.51 -13.23
C GLY A 102 -6.55 -5.48 -12.75
N LYS A 103 -6.93 -6.53 -12.03
CA LYS A 103 -5.99 -7.58 -11.62
C LYS A 103 -5.38 -8.32 -12.81
N LEU A 104 -6.19 -8.69 -13.81
CA LEU A 104 -5.69 -9.37 -15.01
C LEU A 104 -4.76 -8.49 -15.86
N LEU A 105 -5.01 -7.18 -15.92
CA LEU A 105 -4.13 -6.23 -16.61
C LEU A 105 -2.76 -6.12 -15.94
N ILE A 106 -2.70 -6.21 -14.61
CA ILE A 106 -1.43 -6.27 -13.86
C ILE A 106 -0.69 -7.59 -14.15
N ASP A 107 -1.42 -8.70 -14.23
CA ASP A 107 -0.80 -10.02 -14.45
C ASP A 107 -0.30 -10.19 -15.90
N ALA A 108 -0.91 -9.49 -16.87
CA ALA A 108 -0.56 -9.57 -18.29
C ALA A 108 0.70 -8.74 -18.68
N SER A 109 1.13 -7.80 -17.85
CA SER A 109 2.24 -6.87 -18.17
C SER A 109 3.64 -7.40 -17.86
N PHE A 110 3.77 -8.68 -17.46
CA PHE A 110 5.06 -9.35 -17.21
C PHE A 110 5.49 -10.32 -18.32
N ASP A 111 4.73 -10.41 -19.43
CA ASP A 111 5.06 -11.24 -20.59
C ASP A 111 5.69 -10.41 -21.74
N GLU A 112 6.68 -9.58 -21.42
CA GLU A 112 7.64 -9.09 -22.42
C GLU A 112 8.93 -9.91 -22.31
N GLU A 113 9.06 -10.92 -23.18
CA GLU A 113 10.33 -11.53 -23.59
C GLU A 113 11.18 -10.54 -24.42
#